data_AF-A0A165I5F0-F1
#
_entry.id   AF-A0A165I5F0-F1
#
_cell.length_a   1.000
_cell.length_b   1.000
_cell.length_c   1.000
_cell.angle_alpha   90.00
_cell.angle_beta   90.00
_cell.angle_gamma   90.00
#
_symmetry.space_group_name_H-M   'P 1'
#
loop_
_entity.id
_entity.type
_entity.pdbx_description
1 polymer ?
#
loop_
_entity_poly.entity_id
_entity_poly.type
_entity_poly.pdbx_seq_one_letter_code
_entity_poly.pdbx_strand_id
1 'polypeptide(L)'
;MSAESEPVHPAAPSRMDSAPAQSAADGAYQPSQVVVVEVAQTKLARTLGPVVIASAIMAPLLLLPYWATRAKLRQTMAQLHRLESVPSTLTRLETQLVPGLREIRTTSADASSVLGEAIKKLEVENAALRKDLLALGRELDKLSVRVSTESELSKIRAAQPPQREVKLVSVQEDPRVPSQLLSEVGSSLGTIASFIEEVDIKNGQPRRVDSRGIQRMRAVALKLEQLNSLPKPPPPPKNPLSI
;
A
#
# COMPACT_ATOMS: atom_id res chain seq x y z
N MET A 1 -2.95 10.31 -46.68
CA MET A 1 -1.87 11.23 -47.05
C MET A 1 -0.67 10.77 -46.23
N SER A 2 0.14 9.86 -46.79
CA SER A 2 1.39 10.17 -47.53
C SER A 2 2.48 10.60 -46.52
N ALA A 3 3.69 10.06 -46.46
CA ALA A 3 4.51 9.23 -47.35
C ALA A 3 5.62 8.59 -46.44
N GLU A 4 6.16 7.39 -46.68
CA GLU A 4 7.41 7.16 -47.46
C GLU A 4 8.64 7.70 -46.69
N SER A 5 9.72 6.97 -46.39
CA SER A 5 10.54 6.15 -47.28
C SER A 5 11.64 5.38 -46.49
N GLU A 6 11.78 4.11 -46.85
CA GLU A 6 12.99 3.29 -47.05
C GLU A 6 14.16 3.07 -46.04
N PRO A 7 14.77 1.86 -46.08
CA PRO A 7 15.86 1.40 -45.23
C PRO A 7 17.25 1.49 -45.90
N VAL A 8 18.33 1.49 -45.11
CA VAL A 8 19.71 1.43 -45.62
C VAL A 8 20.45 0.21 -45.07
N HIS A 9 20.67 -0.77 -45.95
CA HIS A 9 21.75 -1.76 -45.87
C HIS A 9 23.09 -1.10 -46.19
N PRO A 10 24.19 -1.61 -45.60
CA PRO A 10 25.32 -2.02 -46.43
C PRO A 10 26.02 -3.26 -45.84
N ALA A 11 26.91 -3.99 -46.48
CA ALA A 11 27.30 -4.22 -47.87
C ALA A 11 28.30 -5.39 -47.76
N ALA A 12 28.16 -6.39 -48.62
CA ALA A 12 29.16 -7.43 -48.79
C ALA A 12 30.40 -6.86 -49.51
N PRO A 13 31.60 -7.37 -49.25
CA PRO A 13 32.69 -7.29 -50.23
C PRO A 13 32.91 -8.64 -50.95
N SER A 14 32.58 -8.60 -52.24
CA SER A 14 33.12 -9.39 -53.35
C SER A 14 34.64 -9.61 -53.23
N ARG A 15 35.13 -10.85 -53.39
CA ARG A 15 35.58 -11.45 -54.68
C ARG A 15 36.65 -10.60 -55.39
N MET A 16 37.89 -11.08 -55.32
CA MET A 16 38.88 -10.79 -56.36
C MET A 16 39.72 -12.04 -56.61
N ASP A 17 39.30 -12.75 -57.65
CA ASP A 17 40.09 -13.68 -58.44
C ASP A 17 41.24 -12.89 -59.11
N SER A 18 42.46 -13.41 -59.03
CA SER A 18 43.53 -13.03 -59.96
C SER A 18 44.49 -14.19 -60.16
N ALA A 19 44.17 -15.01 -61.17
CA ALA A 19 45.15 -15.71 -61.98
C ALA A 19 45.94 -14.70 -62.82
N PRO A 20 47.16 -15.06 -63.24
CA PRO A 20 47.55 -14.75 -64.61
C PRO A 20 47.98 -15.99 -65.39
N ALA A 21 47.51 -16.01 -66.63
CA ALA A 21 47.83 -16.95 -67.68
C ALA A 21 49.25 -16.76 -68.23
N GLN A 22 49.87 -17.90 -68.55
CA GLN A 22 50.60 -18.23 -69.78
C GLN A 22 51.26 -17.09 -70.58
N SER A 23 52.57 -17.22 -70.77
CA SER A 23 53.18 -16.94 -72.07
C SER A 23 54.28 -17.95 -72.36
N ALA A 24 54.08 -18.66 -73.47
CA ALA A 24 55.01 -19.59 -74.07
C ALA A 24 56.11 -18.82 -74.80
N ALA A 25 57.35 -19.28 -74.65
CA ALA A 25 58.41 -19.01 -75.61
C ALA A 25 59.21 -20.30 -75.79
N ASP A 26 58.93 -20.96 -76.91
CA ASP A 26 59.81 -21.93 -77.55
C ASP A 26 61.21 -21.36 -77.75
N GLY A 27 62.22 -22.17 -77.46
CA GLY A 27 63.61 -21.75 -77.63
C GLY A 27 64.64 -22.81 -77.29
N ALA A 28 64.84 -23.73 -78.25
CA ALA A 28 66.09 -24.41 -78.55
C ALA A 28 66.72 -25.37 -77.51
N TYR A 29 66.72 -26.64 -77.92
CA TYR A 29 67.65 -27.71 -77.57
C TYR A 29 69.12 -27.26 -77.36
N GLN A 30 69.71 -27.66 -76.24
CA GLN A 30 71.15 -27.91 -76.05
C GLN A 30 71.29 -29.11 -75.10
N PRO A 31 71.67 -30.31 -75.58
CA PRO A 31 71.93 -31.46 -74.73
C PRO A 31 73.44 -31.62 -74.54
N SER A 32 73.97 -31.22 -73.39
CA SER A 32 75.23 -31.78 -72.85
C SER A 32 75.59 -31.12 -71.53
N GLN A 33 75.41 -31.84 -70.43
CA GLN A 33 76.39 -32.03 -69.34
C GLN A 33 75.68 -32.76 -68.19
N VAL A 34 75.46 -34.06 -68.41
CA VAL A 34 75.43 -35.01 -67.32
C VAL A 34 76.89 -35.31 -66.98
N VAL A 35 77.14 -35.55 -65.69
CA VAL A 35 78.39 -35.99 -65.07
C VAL A 35 79.25 -34.84 -64.50
N VAL A 36 79.56 -34.98 -63.20
CA VAL A 36 80.43 -34.15 -62.33
C VAL A 36 79.78 -32.97 -61.57
N VAL A 37 78.62 -33.16 -60.92
CA VAL A 37 78.18 -32.29 -59.79
C VAL A 37 77.90 -33.06 -58.49
N GLU A 38 77.77 -34.39 -58.53
CA GLU A 38 77.48 -35.19 -57.34
C GLU A 38 78.58 -35.18 -56.26
N VAL A 39 79.86 -34.98 -56.64
CA VAL A 39 80.97 -35.03 -55.67
C VAL A 39 81.22 -33.68 -54.97
N ALA A 40 80.80 -32.56 -55.56
CA ALA A 40 80.88 -31.23 -54.93
C ALA A 40 79.69 -30.97 -53.98
N GLN A 41 78.50 -31.49 -54.33
CA GLN A 41 77.31 -31.39 -53.48
C GLN A 41 77.45 -32.18 -52.17
N THR A 42 78.18 -33.31 -52.16
CA THR A 42 78.36 -34.11 -50.93
C THR A 42 79.27 -33.41 -49.91
N LYS A 43 80.23 -32.60 -50.34
CA LYS A 43 81.07 -31.80 -49.42
C LYS A 43 80.35 -30.54 -48.92
N LEU A 44 79.62 -29.86 -49.80
CA LEU A 44 78.81 -28.69 -49.43
C LEU A 44 77.63 -29.07 -48.52
N ALA A 45 76.98 -30.20 -48.77
CA ALA A 45 75.92 -30.74 -47.91
C ALA A 45 76.44 -31.15 -46.51
N ARG A 46 77.69 -31.61 -46.40
CA ARG A 46 78.31 -31.95 -45.11
C ARG A 46 78.59 -30.73 -44.23
N THR A 47 78.89 -29.57 -44.83
CA THR A 47 79.15 -28.32 -44.08
C THR A 47 77.89 -27.47 -43.91
N LEU A 48 76.96 -27.49 -44.86
CA LEU A 48 75.71 -26.75 -44.78
C LEU A 48 74.65 -27.48 -43.95
N GLY A 49 74.66 -28.81 -43.88
CA GLY A 49 73.71 -29.59 -43.09
C GLY A 49 73.61 -29.11 -41.64
N PRO A 50 74.74 -28.99 -40.89
CA PRO A 50 74.73 -28.46 -39.53
C PRO A 50 74.23 -27.01 -39.44
N VAL A 51 74.55 -26.16 -40.42
CA VAL A 51 74.12 -24.75 -40.44
C VAL A 51 72.62 -24.65 -40.69
N VAL A 52 72.06 -25.46 -41.59
CA VAL A 52 70.62 -25.52 -41.86
C VAL A 52 69.89 -26.05 -40.64
N ILE A 53 70.38 -27.13 -40.01
CA ILE A 53 69.80 -27.66 -38.77
C ILE A 53 69.86 -26.64 -37.63
N ALA A 54 71.00 -25.96 -37.44
CA ALA A 54 71.15 -24.91 -36.43
C ALA A 54 70.21 -23.72 -36.70
N SER A 55 70.06 -23.30 -37.95
CA SER A 55 69.13 -22.23 -38.32
C SER A 55 67.66 -22.64 -38.12
N ALA A 56 67.31 -23.90 -38.40
CA ALA A 56 65.97 -24.43 -38.20
C ALA A 56 65.58 -24.54 -36.73
N ILE A 57 66.56 -24.70 -35.82
CA ILE A 57 66.33 -24.71 -34.37
C ILE A 57 66.36 -23.29 -33.78
N MET A 58 67.27 -22.43 -34.25
CA MET A 58 67.41 -21.06 -33.74
C MET A 58 66.30 -20.12 -34.23
N ALA A 59 65.79 -20.30 -35.45
CA ALA A 59 64.70 -19.49 -35.98
C ALA A 59 63.42 -19.52 -35.11
N PRO A 60 62.86 -20.68 -34.70
CA PRO A 60 61.70 -20.70 -33.82
C PRO A 60 62.01 -20.17 -32.41
N LEU A 61 63.24 -20.39 -31.89
CA LEU A 61 63.67 -19.83 -30.61
C LEU A 61 63.71 -18.28 -30.65
N LEU A 62 64.12 -17.70 -31.77
CA LEU A 62 64.12 -16.25 -31.98
C LEU A 62 62.71 -15.69 -32.29
N LEU A 63 61.83 -16.48 -32.91
CA LEU A 63 60.45 -16.06 -33.20
C LEU A 63 59.50 -16.19 -32.00
N LEU A 64 59.74 -17.13 -31.08
CA LEU A 64 58.93 -17.33 -29.87
C LEU A 64 58.66 -16.03 -29.07
N PRO A 65 59.68 -15.20 -28.72
CA PRO A 65 59.44 -13.95 -28.01
C PRO A 65 58.62 -12.94 -28.85
N TYR A 66 58.79 -12.93 -30.17
CA TYR A 66 58.01 -12.09 -31.07
C TYR A 66 56.53 -12.51 -31.13
N TRP A 67 56.25 -13.82 -31.18
CA TRP A 67 54.89 -14.32 -31.14
C TRP A 67 54.22 -14.09 -29.78
N ALA A 68 54.95 -14.27 -28.68
CA ALA A 68 54.45 -14.00 -27.33
C ALA A 68 54.11 -12.52 -27.13
N THR A 69 54.97 -11.61 -27.59
CA THR A 69 54.71 -10.16 -27.52
C THR A 69 53.56 -9.75 -28.42
N ARG A 70 53.45 -10.30 -29.64
CA ARG A 70 52.33 -10.04 -30.55
C ARG A 70 51.00 -10.57 -30.02
N ALA A 71 51.00 -11.73 -29.36
CA ALA A 71 49.82 -12.26 -28.69
C ALA A 71 49.40 -11.36 -27.51
N LYS A 72 50.35 -10.93 -26.68
CA LYS A 72 50.09 -9.97 -25.59
C LYS A 72 49.55 -8.64 -26.11
N LEU A 73 50.08 -8.12 -27.21
CA LEU A 73 49.61 -6.88 -27.83
C LEU A 73 48.16 -6.99 -28.33
N ARG A 74 47.79 -8.14 -28.90
CA ARG A 74 46.39 -8.40 -29.29
C ARG A 74 45.47 -8.51 -28.08
N GLN A 75 45.94 -9.13 -27.00
CA GLN A 75 45.18 -9.24 -25.75
C GLN A 75 44.94 -7.87 -25.11
N THR A 76 45.95 -6.99 -25.08
CA THR A 76 45.80 -5.63 -24.55
C THR A 76 44.91 -4.77 -25.44
N MET A 77 45.02 -4.87 -26.77
CA MET A 77 44.09 -4.20 -27.70
C MET A 77 42.64 -4.66 -27.51
N ALA A 78 42.41 -5.97 -27.31
CA ALA A 78 41.08 -6.49 -27.02
C ALA A 78 40.53 -5.99 -25.66
N GLN A 79 41.40 -5.82 -24.65
CA GLN A 79 41.05 -5.24 -23.36
C GLN A 79 40.76 -3.73 -23.47
N LEU A 80 41.52 -2.99 -24.28
CA LEU A 80 41.29 -1.57 -24.55
C LEU A 80 39.94 -1.33 -25.22
N HIS A 81 39.56 -2.14 -26.23
CA HIS A 81 38.22 -2.05 -26.83
C HIS A 81 37.09 -2.40 -25.85
N ARG A 82 37.32 -3.32 -24.90
CA ARG A 82 36.35 -3.56 -23.81
C ARG A 82 36.23 -2.35 -22.89
N LEU A 83 37.34 -1.68 -22.58
CA LEU A 83 37.34 -0.47 -21.76
C LEU A 83 36.69 0.72 -22.48
N GLU A 84 36.79 0.81 -23.81
CA GLU A 84 36.12 1.83 -24.63
C GLU A 84 34.58 1.68 -24.63
N SER A 85 34.07 0.48 -24.35
CA SER A 85 32.63 0.25 -24.14
C SER A 85 32.12 0.61 -22.74
N VAL A 86 33.01 0.81 -21.76
CA VAL A 86 32.64 1.23 -20.39
C VAL A 86 32.12 2.68 -20.35
N PRO A 87 32.75 3.70 -20.96
CA PRO A 87 32.23 5.07 -20.92
C PRO A 87 30.87 5.22 -21.59
N SER A 88 30.55 4.44 -22.63
CA SER A 88 29.21 4.47 -23.24
C SER A 88 28.13 3.89 -22.33
N THR A 89 28.45 2.86 -21.54
CA THR A 89 27.53 2.36 -20.50
C THR A 89 27.40 3.32 -19.31
N LEU A 90 28.47 4.00 -18.94
CA LEU A 90 28.48 4.96 -17.84
C LEU A 90 27.66 6.21 -18.20
N THR A 91 27.87 6.78 -19.39
CA THR A 91 27.06 7.90 -19.91
C THR A 91 25.59 7.52 -20.07
N ARG A 92 25.29 6.28 -20.50
CA ARG A 92 23.92 5.76 -20.55
C ARG A 92 23.28 5.64 -19.16
N LEU A 93 24.04 5.24 -18.15
CA LEU A 93 23.55 5.20 -16.76
C LEU A 93 23.36 6.60 -16.21
N GLU A 94 24.28 7.53 -16.45
CA GLU A 94 24.18 8.93 -16.02
C GLU A 94 22.95 9.61 -16.62
N THR A 95 22.72 9.42 -17.93
CA THR A 95 21.54 9.95 -18.63
C THR A 95 20.22 9.34 -18.15
N GLN A 96 20.23 8.14 -17.55
CA GLN A 96 19.04 7.51 -16.96
C GLN A 96 18.83 7.88 -15.48
N LEU A 97 19.90 8.01 -14.71
CA LEU A 97 19.83 8.31 -13.28
C LEU A 97 19.49 9.78 -13.01
N VAL A 98 20.01 10.72 -13.81
CA VAL A 98 19.74 12.15 -13.60
C VAL A 98 18.25 12.51 -13.74
N PRO A 99 17.53 12.05 -14.78
CA PRO A 99 16.08 12.24 -14.87
C PRO A 99 15.32 11.56 -13.73
N GLY A 100 15.70 10.32 -13.37
CA GLY A 100 15.06 9.59 -12.27
C GLY A 100 15.19 10.30 -10.93
N LEU A 101 16.38 10.83 -10.61
CA LEU A 101 16.61 11.64 -9.41
C LEU A 101 15.81 12.95 -9.44
N ARG A 102 15.68 13.58 -10.62
CA ARG A 102 14.87 14.79 -10.78
C ARG A 102 13.39 14.51 -10.54
N GLU A 103 12.87 13.41 -11.08
CA GLU A 103 11.49 12.98 -10.91
C GLU A 103 11.18 12.61 -9.45
N ILE A 104 12.09 11.91 -8.76
CA ILE A 104 11.97 11.64 -7.32
C ILE A 104 11.96 12.95 -6.52
N ARG A 105 12.79 13.93 -6.91
CA ARG A 105 12.84 15.23 -6.23
C ARG A 105 11.56 16.05 -6.45
N THR A 106 11.00 16.05 -7.65
CA THR A 106 9.74 16.75 -7.94
C THR A 106 8.56 16.09 -7.25
N THR A 107 8.45 14.77 -7.34
CA THR A 107 7.39 14.01 -6.64
C THR A 107 7.48 14.15 -5.12
N SER A 108 8.69 14.20 -4.56
CA SER A 108 8.91 14.50 -3.14
C SER A 108 8.48 15.93 -2.78
N ALA A 109 8.73 16.91 -3.65
CA ALA A 109 8.31 18.29 -3.41
C ALA A 109 6.78 18.40 -3.46
N ASP A 110 6.13 17.79 -4.45
CA ASP A 110 4.67 17.76 -4.60
C ASP A 110 4.01 17.03 -3.41
N ALA A 111 4.59 15.91 -2.96
CA ALA A 111 4.11 15.21 -1.77
C ALA A 111 4.23 16.09 -0.51
N SER A 112 5.33 16.85 -0.38
CA SER A 112 5.53 17.75 0.75
C SER A 112 4.56 18.94 0.75
N SER A 113 4.20 19.48 -0.42
CA SER A 113 3.21 20.56 -0.52
C SER A 113 1.81 20.05 -0.20
N VAL A 114 1.41 18.88 -0.72
CA VAL A 114 0.12 18.26 -0.42
C VAL A 114 0.00 17.94 1.08
N LEU A 115 1.05 17.41 1.70
CA LEU A 115 1.09 17.19 3.14
C LEU A 115 0.98 18.50 3.92
N GLY A 116 1.66 19.56 3.47
CA GLY A 116 1.56 20.89 4.08
C GLY A 116 0.16 21.48 4.02
N GLU A 117 -0.55 21.30 2.90
CA GLU A 117 -1.96 21.72 2.75
C GLU A 117 -2.89 20.91 3.65
N ALA A 118 -2.70 19.58 3.73
CA ALA A 118 -3.48 18.72 4.60
C ALA A 118 -3.31 19.08 6.08
N ILE A 119 -2.07 19.40 6.51
CA ILE A 119 -1.79 19.87 7.88
C ILE A 119 -2.53 21.17 8.15
N LYS A 120 -2.44 22.17 7.26
CA LYS A 120 -3.17 23.44 7.43
C LYS A 120 -4.68 23.23 7.51
N LYS A 121 -5.23 22.33 6.69
CA LYS A 121 -6.66 21.98 6.75
C LYS A 121 -7.05 21.38 8.10
N LEU A 122 -6.26 20.42 8.59
CA LEU A 122 -6.46 19.80 9.91
C LEU A 122 -6.31 20.80 11.06
N GLU A 123 -5.42 21.79 10.94
CA GLU A 123 -5.28 22.87 11.92
C GLU A 123 -6.53 23.76 11.97
N VAL A 124 -7.09 24.11 10.82
CA VAL A 124 -8.34 24.89 10.72
C VAL A 124 -9.51 24.10 11.30
N GLU A 125 -9.64 22.80 10.97
CA GLU A 125 -10.68 21.93 11.50
C GLU A 125 -10.55 21.77 13.02
N ASN A 126 -9.34 21.56 13.54
CA ASN A 126 -9.10 21.52 15.00
C ASN A 126 -9.47 22.84 15.69
N ALA A 127 -9.15 23.98 15.05
CA ALA A 127 -9.51 25.28 15.59
C ALA A 127 -11.04 25.50 15.61
N ALA A 128 -11.75 25.02 14.58
CA ALA A 128 -13.21 25.04 14.54
C ALA A 128 -13.82 24.15 15.63
N LEU A 129 -13.37 22.89 15.73
CA LEU A 129 -13.85 21.94 16.74
C LEU A 129 -13.59 22.46 18.17
N ARG A 130 -12.46 23.12 18.42
CA ARG A 130 -12.20 23.77 19.72
C ARG A 130 -13.19 24.88 20.03
N LYS A 131 -13.60 25.67 19.03
CA LYS A 131 -14.64 26.71 19.22
C LYS A 131 -16.00 26.08 19.52
N ASP A 132 -16.34 25.00 18.83
CA ASP A 132 -17.59 24.28 19.04
C ASP A 132 -17.65 23.65 20.43
N LEU A 133 -16.55 23.05 20.90
CA LEU A 133 -16.43 22.53 22.27
C LEU A 133 -16.59 23.63 23.32
N LEU A 134 -16.02 24.82 23.10
CA LEU A 134 -16.21 25.96 23.99
C LEU A 134 -17.65 26.48 23.96
N ALA A 135 -18.31 26.46 22.80
CA ALA A 135 -19.71 26.84 22.68
C ALA A 135 -20.62 25.85 23.44
N LEU A 136 -20.42 24.54 23.23
CA LEU A 136 -21.13 23.49 23.98
C LEU A 136 -20.86 23.59 25.49
N GLY A 137 -19.62 23.85 25.90
CA GLY A 137 -19.29 24.05 27.32
C GLY A 137 -20.11 25.18 27.94
N ARG A 138 -20.24 26.31 27.25
CA ARG A 138 -21.09 27.43 27.70
C ARG A 138 -22.57 27.07 27.74
N GLU A 139 -23.05 26.24 26.81
CA GLU A 139 -24.44 25.76 26.83
C GLU A 139 -24.70 24.82 28.00
N LEU A 140 -23.75 23.93 28.29
CA LEU A 140 -23.81 23.05 29.44
C LEU A 140 -23.81 23.84 30.75
N ASP A 141 -22.96 24.87 30.87
CA ASP A 141 -22.95 25.77 32.03
C ASP A 141 -24.30 26.50 32.19
N LYS A 142 -24.87 27.00 31.09
CA LYS A 142 -26.21 27.63 31.12
C LYS A 142 -27.29 26.65 31.56
N LEU A 143 -27.27 25.41 31.07
CA LEU A 143 -28.22 24.37 31.50
C LEU A 143 -28.01 24.02 32.97
N SER A 144 -26.76 23.87 33.42
CA SER A 144 -26.43 23.60 34.81
C SER A 144 -26.98 24.68 35.74
N VAL A 145 -26.81 25.95 35.37
CA VAL A 145 -27.42 27.08 36.11
C VAL A 145 -28.94 26.97 36.11
N ARG A 146 -29.59 26.71 34.96
CA ARG A 146 -31.05 26.55 34.90
C ARG A 146 -31.54 25.42 35.79
N VAL A 147 -30.91 24.25 35.74
CA VAL A 147 -31.25 23.08 36.58
C VAL A 147 -31.07 23.43 38.06
N SER A 148 -29.98 24.12 38.42
CA SER A 148 -29.77 24.56 39.81
C SER A 148 -30.87 25.52 40.28
N THR A 149 -31.28 26.48 39.42
CA THR A 149 -32.36 27.41 39.74
C THR A 149 -33.72 26.73 39.81
N GLU A 150 -34.01 25.77 38.93
CA GLU A 150 -35.24 24.96 38.99
C GLU A 150 -35.27 24.08 40.23
N SER A 151 -34.11 23.52 40.63
CA SER A 151 -33.93 22.81 41.90
C SER A 151 -34.27 23.74 43.07
N GLU A 152 -33.70 24.94 43.14
CA GLU A 152 -33.99 25.90 44.22
C GLU A 152 -35.46 26.34 44.21
N LEU A 153 -36.04 26.61 43.05
CA LEU A 153 -37.47 26.91 42.91
C LEU A 153 -38.36 25.74 43.36
N SER A 154 -37.95 24.50 43.08
CA SER A 154 -38.67 23.31 43.53
C SER A 154 -38.59 23.14 45.05
N LYS A 155 -37.44 23.47 45.67
CA LYS A 155 -37.29 23.49 47.13
C LYS A 155 -38.15 24.59 47.76
N ILE A 156 -38.21 25.77 47.17
CA ILE A 156 -39.08 26.87 47.64
C ILE A 156 -40.55 26.48 47.50
N ARG A 157 -40.94 25.86 46.37
CA ARG A 157 -42.30 25.33 46.17
C ARG A 157 -42.65 24.21 47.15
N ALA A 158 -41.69 23.37 47.52
CA ALA A 158 -41.88 22.33 48.53
C ALA A 158 -41.91 22.88 49.97
N ALA A 159 -41.21 23.99 50.25
CA ALA A 159 -41.19 24.67 51.54
C ALA A 159 -42.40 25.61 51.75
N GLN A 160 -43.16 25.91 50.69
CA GLN A 160 -44.41 26.65 50.81
C GLN A 160 -45.48 25.71 51.37
N PRO A 161 -46.05 25.98 52.57
CA PRO A 161 -47.13 25.17 53.10
C PRO A 161 -48.31 25.27 52.11
N PRO A 162 -48.98 24.16 51.76
CA PRO A 162 -50.03 24.16 50.76
C PRO A 162 -51.22 24.99 51.25
N GLN A 163 -51.25 26.28 50.89
CA GLN A 163 -52.48 27.08 50.89
C GLN A 163 -53.25 26.79 49.61
N ARG A 164 -53.66 25.54 49.48
CA ARG A 164 -54.83 25.18 48.69
C ARG A 164 -55.64 24.29 49.61
N GLU A 165 -56.80 24.80 49.95
CA GLU A 165 -57.92 24.01 50.44
C GLU A 165 -57.91 22.68 49.69
N VAL A 166 -57.42 21.65 50.37
CA VAL A 166 -57.72 20.28 50.04
C VAL A 166 -59.20 20.16 50.37
N LYS A 167 -60.04 20.68 49.47
CA LYS A 167 -61.34 20.08 49.23
C LYS A 167 -60.99 18.65 48.96
N LEU A 168 -61.22 17.83 49.98
CA LEU A 168 -61.10 16.38 49.96
C LEU A 168 -61.93 15.90 48.77
N VAL A 169 -61.36 15.95 47.58
CA VAL A 169 -61.60 14.95 46.57
C VAL A 169 -60.95 13.73 47.21
N SER A 170 -61.75 13.10 48.07
CA SER A 170 -61.73 11.67 48.23
C SER A 170 -61.26 11.11 46.90
N VAL A 171 -60.04 10.57 46.89
CA VAL A 171 -59.65 9.54 45.95
C VAL A 171 -60.64 8.42 46.22
N GLN A 172 -61.83 8.61 45.67
CA GLN A 172 -62.75 7.55 45.35
C GLN A 172 -61.94 6.75 44.37
N GLU A 173 -61.44 5.61 44.85
CA GLU A 173 -60.90 4.55 44.04
C GLU A 173 -61.92 4.31 42.93
N ASP A 174 -61.77 4.98 41.80
CA ASP A 174 -62.58 4.70 40.63
C ASP A 174 -62.14 3.30 40.17
N PRO A 175 -62.99 2.27 40.26
CA PRO A 175 -62.62 0.90 39.90
C PRO A 175 -62.60 0.71 38.38
N ARG A 176 -62.28 1.76 37.62
CA ARG A 176 -62.39 1.84 36.17
C ARG A 176 -61.16 2.44 35.51
N VAL A 177 -59.98 2.29 36.10
CA VAL A 177 -58.78 2.25 35.25
C VAL A 177 -58.89 0.94 34.46
N PRO A 178 -59.05 0.97 33.12
CA PRO A 178 -59.12 -0.25 32.33
C PRO A 178 -57.83 -1.02 32.59
N SER A 179 -57.96 -2.26 33.07
CA SER A 179 -56.81 -3.12 33.34
C SER A 179 -55.93 -3.34 32.09
N GLN A 180 -56.51 -3.12 30.91
CA GLN A 180 -55.84 -3.00 29.61
C GLN A 180 -54.78 -1.89 29.58
N LEU A 181 -55.08 -0.67 30.08
CA LEU A 181 -54.11 0.43 30.11
C LEU A 181 -52.93 0.12 31.05
N LEU A 182 -53.18 -0.53 32.18
CA LEU A 182 -52.11 -0.95 33.09
C LEU A 182 -51.20 -2.01 32.45
N SER A 183 -51.77 -2.92 31.64
CA SER A 183 -51.00 -3.91 30.89
C SER A 183 -50.20 -3.31 29.73
N GLU A 184 -50.75 -2.32 29.02
CA GLU A 184 -50.06 -1.60 27.95
C GLU A 184 -48.90 -0.78 28.51
N VAL A 185 -49.09 -0.11 29.65
CA VAL A 185 -48.03 0.61 30.36
C VAL A 185 -46.96 -0.35 30.88
N GLY A 186 -47.36 -1.51 31.43
CA GLY A 186 -46.42 -2.55 31.86
C GLY A 186 -45.56 -3.08 30.70
N SER A 187 -46.18 -3.41 29.57
CA SER A 187 -45.51 -3.91 28.37
C SER A 187 -44.58 -2.85 27.74
N SER A 188 -45.04 -1.61 27.65
CA SER A 188 -44.25 -0.48 27.16
C SER A 188 -43.03 -0.21 28.04
N LEU A 189 -43.21 -0.22 29.37
CA LEU A 189 -42.12 -0.04 30.33
C LEU A 189 -41.09 -1.18 30.24
N GLY A 190 -41.55 -2.41 30.02
CA GLY A 190 -40.67 -3.57 29.77
C GLY A 190 -39.82 -3.41 28.51
N THR A 191 -40.43 -2.90 27.44
CA THR A 191 -39.77 -2.68 26.13
C THR A 191 -38.74 -1.56 26.20
N ILE A 192 -39.06 -0.46 26.90
CA ILE A 192 -38.12 0.63 27.17
C ILE A 192 -36.93 0.12 27.98
N ALA A 193 -37.16 -0.72 29.00
CA ALA A 193 -36.10 -1.31 29.80
C ALA A 193 -35.18 -2.24 28.97
N SER A 194 -35.72 -3.03 28.04
CA SER A 194 -34.90 -3.84 27.12
C SER A 194 -34.12 -2.99 26.11
N PHE A 195 -34.71 -1.91 25.60
CA PHE A 195 -34.03 -1.02 24.67
C PHE A 195 -32.83 -0.31 25.33
N ILE A 196 -32.99 0.17 26.56
CA ILE A 196 -31.90 0.79 27.32
C ILE A 196 -30.77 -0.22 27.55
N GLU A 197 -31.09 -1.48 27.91
CA GLU A 197 -30.07 -2.52 28.05
C GLU A 197 -29.36 -2.83 26.72
N GLU A 198 -30.07 -2.84 25.60
CA GLU A 198 -29.47 -3.06 24.28
C GLU A 198 -28.53 -1.92 23.88
N VAL A 199 -28.93 -0.67 24.12
CA VAL A 199 -28.11 0.52 23.84
C VAL A 199 -26.84 0.52 24.71
N ASP A 200 -26.96 0.17 25.98
CA ASP A 200 -25.83 0.05 26.91
C ASP A 200 -24.82 -1.01 26.45
N ILE A 201 -25.31 -2.16 25.94
CA ILE A 201 -24.47 -3.23 25.38
C ILE A 201 -23.75 -2.75 24.11
N LYS A 202 -24.46 -2.09 23.18
CA LYS A 202 -23.87 -1.59 21.93
C LYS A 202 -22.81 -0.53 22.16
N ASN A 203 -22.97 0.29 23.19
CA ASN A 203 -22.02 1.35 23.52
C ASN A 203 -20.79 0.87 24.32
N GLY A 204 -20.70 -0.44 24.60
CA GLY A 204 -19.54 -1.04 25.30
C GLY A 204 -19.35 -0.51 26.71
N GLN A 205 -20.35 0.14 27.31
CA GLN A 205 -20.23 0.66 28.66
C GLN A 205 -20.32 -0.50 29.66
N PRO A 206 -19.32 -0.69 30.53
CA PRO A 206 -19.31 -1.79 31.48
C PRO A 206 -20.35 -1.52 32.58
N ARG A 207 -21.60 -1.99 32.43
CA ARG A 207 -22.66 -2.33 33.42
C ARG A 207 -22.77 -1.54 34.75
N ARG A 208 -22.18 -0.34 34.89
CA ARG A 208 -21.86 0.24 36.21
C ARG A 208 -22.73 1.40 36.64
N VAL A 209 -23.49 2.05 35.76
CA VAL A 209 -24.16 3.29 36.19
C VAL A 209 -25.61 3.07 36.63
N ASP A 210 -26.40 2.15 36.03
CA ASP A 210 -27.79 1.99 36.48
C ASP A 210 -28.51 0.65 36.22
N SER A 211 -27.80 -0.48 36.33
CA SER A 211 -28.41 -1.82 36.18
C SER A 211 -29.55 -2.08 37.18
N ARG A 212 -29.53 -1.44 38.35
CA ARG A 212 -30.60 -1.51 39.37
C ARG A 212 -31.85 -0.73 38.95
N GLY A 213 -31.72 0.36 38.21
CA GLY A 213 -32.85 1.10 37.64
C GLY A 213 -33.64 0.24 36.65
N ILE A 214 -32.92 -0.39 35.71
CA ILE A 214 -33.50 -1.25 34.67
C ILE A 214 -34.23 -2.45 35.28
N GLN A 215 -33.64 -3.08 36.31
CA GLN A 215 -34.28 -4.19 37.03
C GLN A 215 -35.54 -3.76 37.80
N ARG A 216 -35.56 -2.56 38.37
CA ARG A 216 -36.76 -2.01 39.01
C ARG A 216 -37.87 -1.74 38.00
N MET A 217 -37.55 -1.21 36.82
CA MET A 217 -38.52 -1.01 35.74
C MET A 217 -39.12 -2.35 35.27
N ARG A 218 -38.29 -3.39 35.09
CA ARG A 218 -38.78 -4.74 34.79
C ARG A 218 -39.66 -5.31 35.90
N ALA A 219 -39.26 -5.15 37.15
CA ALA A 219 -40.05 -5.63 38.29
C ALA A 219 -41.40 -4.90 38.41
N VAL A 220 -41.45 -3.60 38.12
CA VAL A 220 -42.71 -2.83 38.09
C VAL A 220 -43.58 -3.26 36.91
N ALA A 221 -43.00 -3.43 35.71
CA ALA A 221 -43.70 -3.93 34.54
C ALA A 221 -44.38 -5.29 34.82
N LEU A 222 -43.64 -6.23 35.40
CA LEU A 222 -44.17 -7.55 35.79
C LEU A 222 -45.24 -7.45 36.88
N LYS A 223 -45.09 -6.56 37.86
CA LYS A 223 -46.12 -6.32 38.88
C LYS A 223 -47.42 -5.79 38.28
N LEU A 224 -47.33 -4.87 37.31
CA LEU A 224 -48.51 -4.32 36.63
C LEU A 224 -49.21 -5.37 35.76
N GLU A 225 -48.45 -6.24 35.10
CA GLU A 225 -48.99 -7.37 34.34
C GLU A 225 -49.65 -8.41 35.26
N GLN A 226 -49.04 -8.72 36.40
CA GLN A 226 -49.60 -9.64 37.40
C GLN A 226 -50.92 -9.15 38.00
N LEU A 227 -51.03 -7.84 38.27
CA LEU A 227 -52.27 -7.23 38.76
C LEU A 227 -53.41 -7.34 37.74
N ASN A 228 -53.11 -7.42 36.44
CA ASN A 228 -54.10 -7.67 35.40
C ASN A 228 -54.47 -9.17 35.26
N SER A 229 -53.57 -10.08 35.62
CA SER A 229 -53.81 -11.53 35.56
C SER A 229 -54.62 -12.10 36.74
N LEU A 230 -54.91 -11.30 37.77
CA LEU A 230 -55.71 -11.76 38.91
C LEU A 230 -57.15 -12.07 38.46
N PRO A 231 -57.68 -13.28 38.70
CA PRO A 231 -59.02 -13.65 38.27
C PRO A 231 -60.07 -12.76 38.95
N LYS A 232 -60.92 -12.14 38.13
CA LYS A 232 -62.05 -11.32 38.54
C LYS A 232 -62.91 -12.09 39.56
N PRO A 233 -63.22 -11.53 40.75
CA PRO A 233 -64.04 -12.23 41.73
C PRO A 233 -65.41 -12.58 41.13
N PRO A 234 -65.94 -13.79 41.40
CA PRO A 234 -67.22 -14.21 40.84
C PRO A 234 -68.33 -13.24 41.29
N PRO A 235 -69.30 -12.93 40.40
CA PRO A 235 -70.38 -12.02 40.74
C PRO A 235 -71.16 -12.55 41.95
N PRO A 236 -71.62 -11.67 42.86
CA PRO A 236 -72.34 -12.10 44.05
C PRO A 236 -73.61 -12.87 43.66
N PRO A 237 -73.99 -13.90 44.42
CA PRO A 237 -75.20 -14.65 44.16
C PRO A 237 -76.39 -13.70 44.23
N LYS A 238 -77.19 -13.67 43.15
CA LYS A 238 -78.49 -13.02 43.16
C LYS A 238 -79.34 -13.76 44.18
N ASN A 239 -79.60 -13.16 45.34
CA ASN A 239 -80.65 -13.64 46.24
C ASN A 239 -82.00 -13.35 45.57
N PRO A 240 -82.80 -14.37 45.17
CA PRO A 240 -84.22 -14.15 45.05
C PRO A 240 -84.81 -14.29 46.45
N LEU A 241 -85.44 -13.24 46.99
CA LEU A 241 -86.59 -13.31 47.90
C LEU A 241 -86.90 -11.90 48.44
N SER A 242 -87.94 -11.30 47.88
CA SER A 242 -88.81 -10.36 48.59
C SER A 242 -90.16 -10.32 47.87
N ILE A 243 -90.99 -11.34 48.11
CA ILE A 243 -92.43 -11.23 48.40
C ILE A 243 -92.73 -12.27 49.47
#